data_AF-A0A5E4M8Z0-F1
#
_entry.id   AF-A0A5E4M8Z0-F1
#
_cell.length_a   1.000
_cell.length_b   1.000
_cell.length_c   1.000
_cell.angle_alpha   90.00
_cell.angle_beta   90.00
_cell.angle_gamma   90.00
#
_symmetry.space_group_name_H-M   'P 1'
#
loop_
_entity.id
_entity.type
_entity.pdbx_description
1 polymer ?
#
loop_
_entity_poly.entity_id
_entity_poly.type
_entity_poly.pdbx_seq_one_letter_code
_entity_poly.pdbx_strand_id
1 'polypeptide(L)'
;MSRKDLTLIENISNLDKIRAQCHSSSLRELEKIIDTSKSVLSRLKNNEKAIREQWEKLNDNKSTPVNRKRKREGKDPEVDKAMNEWFSAVTERGVRISGLMLEQKAEFFTN
;
A
#
# COMPACT_ATOMS: atom_id res chain seq x y z
N MET A 1 21.07 -15.24 -2.19
CA MET A 1 20.52 -13.99 -1.59
C MET A 1 19.11 -14.27 -1.11
N SER A 2 18.80 -13.94 0.15
CA SER A 2 17.44 -14.06 0.70
C SER A 2 16.51 -13.04 0.06
N ARG A 3 15.24 -13.39 -0.16
CA ARG A 3 14.25 -12.51 -0.78
C ARG A 3 13.86 -11.41 0.22
N LYS A 4 14.25 -10.16 -0.04
CA LYS A 4 13.79 -8.99 0.71
C LYS A 4 12.46 -8.50 0.12
N ASP A 5 11.41 -8.55 0.92
CA ASP A 5 10.12 -7.93 0.56
C ASP A 5 10.16 -6.43 0.88
N LEU A 6 10.04 -5.61 -0.17
CA LEU A 6 9.97 -4.16 -0.08
C LEU A 6 8.55 -3.68 0.27
N THR A 7 8.47 -2.69 1.15
CA THR A 7 7.25 -1.93 1.44
C THR A 7 6.87 -1.03 0.27
N LEU A 8 5.62 -0.57 0.25
CA LEU A 8 5.17 0.37 -0.78
C LEU A 8 5.98 1.69 -0.77
N ILE A 9 6.33 2.20 0.42
CA ILE A 9 7.18 3.39 0.58
C ILE A 9 8.55 3.16 -0.04
N GLU A 10 9.19 2.03 0.28
CA GLU A 10 10.50 1.69 -0.29
C GLU A 10 10.43 1.58 -1.81
N ASN A 11 9.35 1.00 -2.35
CA ASN A 11 9.14 0.94 -3.79
C ASN A 11 9.02 2.34 -4.43
N ILE A 12 8.23 3.24 -3.85
CA ILE A 12 8.09 4.62 -4.34
C ILE A 12 9.42 5.38 -4.22
N SER A 13 10.08 5.32 -3.07
CA SER A 13 11.39 5.94 -2.86
C SER A 13 12.43 5.45 -3.88
N ASN A 14 12.45 4.14 -4.17
CA ASN A 14 13.34 3.58 -5.17
C ASN A 14 12.99 4.04 -6.59
N LEU A 15 11.70 4.14 -6.94
CA LEU A 15 11.26 4.68 -8.23
C LEU A 15 11.66 6.15 -8.40
N ASP A 16 11.53 6.96 -7.35
CA ASP A 16 11.90 8.37 -7.40
C ASP A 16 13.43 8.54 -7.49
N LYS A 17 14.21 7.70 -6.78
CA LYS A 17 15.67 7.62 -6.96
C LYS A 17 16.06 7.25 -8.38
N ILE A 18 15.36 6.30 -9.02
CA ILE A 18 15.61 5.89 -10.41
C ILE A 18 15.26 7.04 -11.36
N ARG A 19 14.14 7.73 -11.14
CA ARG A 19 13.69 8.85 -11.99
C ARG A 19 14.61 10.07 -11.88
N ALA A 20 15.23 10.29 -10.72
CA ALA A 20 16.20 11.34 -10.51
C ALA A 20 17.54 11.11 -11.23
N GLN A 21 17.80 9.89 -11.74
CA GLN A 21 19.00 9.60 -12.50
C GLN A 21 18.87 10.00 -13.98
N CYS A 22 20.01 10.26 -14.59
CA CYS A 22 20.08 10.57 -16.01
C CYS A 22 19.57 9.39 -16.85
N HIS A 23 18.89 9.66 -17.98
CA HIS A 23 18.36 8.62 -18.87
C HIS A 23 19.44 7.68 -19.45
N SER A 24 20.72 8.04 -19.34
CA SER A 24 21.86 7.22 -19.77
C SER A 24 22.41 6.27 -18.68
N SER A 25 21.88 6.31 -17.45
CA SER A 25 22.39 5.46 -16.37
C SER A 25 22.23 3.97 -16.70
N SER A 26 23.32 3.24 -16.58
CA SER A 26 23.34 1.80 -16.82
C SER A 26 22.54 1.06 -15.74
N LEU A 27 22.02 -0.13 -16.08
CA LEU A 27 21.29 -0.96 -15.11
C LEU A 27 22.13 -1.28 -13.86
N ARG A 28 23.44 -1.39 -14.02
CA ARG A 28 24.37 -1.72 -12.93
C ARG A 28 24.59 -0.56 -11.97
N GLU A 29 24.53 0.67 -12.46
CA GLU A 29 24.54 1.87 -11.62
C GLU A 29 23.23 2.00 -10.86
N LEU A 30 22.10 1.77 -11.55
CA LEU A 30 20.79 1.77 -10.90
C LEU A 30 20.69 0.75 -9.77
N GLU A 31 21.21 -0.47 -9.96
CA GLU A 31 21.29 -1.49 -8.89
C GLU A 31 22.04 -0.97 -7.65
N LYS A 32 23.17 -0.29 -7.84
CA LYS A 32 23.96 0.27 -6.73
C LYS A 32 23.23 1.38 -6.00
N ILE A 33 22.48 2.22 -6.72
CA ILE A 33 21.77 3.37 -6.15
C ILE A 33 20.62 2.93 -5.23
N ILE A 34 19.90 1.88 -5.63
CA ILE A 34 18.76 1.38 -4.86
C ILE A 34 19.11 0.20 -3.94
N ASP A 35 20.34 -0.32 -4.04
CA ASP A 35 20.83 -1.51 -3.32
C ASP A 35 19.88 -2.72 -3.46
N THR A 36 19.45 -2.99 -4.70
CA THR A 36 18.60 -4.16 -5.00
C THR A 36 19.07 -4.90 -6.25
N SER A 37 18.61 -6.14 -6.41
CA SER A 37 18.95 -6.95 -7.57
C SER A 37 18.26 -6.46 -8.86
N LYS A 38 18.89 -6.73 -10.00
CA LYS A 38 18.35 -6.59 -11.37
C LYS A 38 16.89 -7.03 -11.52
N SER A 39 16.53 -8.16 -10.90
CA SER A 39 15.17 -8.69 -10.94
C SER A 39 14.15 -7.80 -10.21
N VAL A 40 14.54 -7.17 -9.09
CA VAL A 40 13.70 -6.22 -8.36
C VAL A 40 13.58 -4.92 -9.14
N LEU A 41 14.70 -4.40 -9.68
CA LEU A 41 14.71 -3.22 -10.55
C LEU A 41 13.75 -3.39 -11.74
N SER A 42 13.81 -4.53 -12.44
CA SER A 42 12.93 -4.82 -13.58
C SER A 42 11.46 -4.88 -13.15
N ARG A 43 11.15 -5.53 -12.02
CA ARG A 43 9.77 -5.58 -11.49
C ARG A 43 9.26 -4.21 -11.09
N LEU A 44 10.10 -3.36 -10.49
CA LEU A 44 9.75 -1.99 -10.13
C LEU A 44 9.37 -1.17 -11.36
N LYS A 45 10.21 -1.20 -12.41
CA LYS A 45 9.94 -0.49 -13.66
C LYS A 45 8.67 -0.97 -14.34
N ASN A 46 8.48 -2.29 -14.45
CA ASN A 46 7.31 -2.86 -15.12
C ASN A 46 6.00 -2.59 -14.38
N ASN A 47 6.05 -2.48 -13.05
CA ASN A 47 4.87 -2.24 -12.21
C ASN A 47 4.74 -0.79 -11.75
N GLU A 48 5.56 0.14 -12.25
CA GLU A 48 5.64 1.52 -11.74
C GLU A 48 4.28 2.19 -11.66
N LYS A 49 3.49 2.13 -12.74
CA LYS A 49 2.14 2.72 -12.79
C LYS A 49 1.24 2.16 -11.70
N ALA A 50 1.20 0.84 -11.54
CA ALA A 50 0.37 0.19 -10.53
C ALA A 50 0.82 0.51 -9.10
N ILE A 51 2.13 0.64 -8.87
CA ILE A 51 2.71 1.01 -7.57
C ILE A 51 2.32 2.45 -7.22
N ARG A 52 2.40 3.39 -8.18
CA ARG A 52 2.00 4.80 -7.98
C ARG A 52 0.50 4.95 -7.78
N GLU A 53 -0.35 4.25 -8.56
CA GLU A 53 -1.79 4.25 -8.35
C GLU A 53 -2.19 3.69 -6.97
N GLN A 54 -1.48 2.67 -6.48
CA GLN A 54 -1.69 2.17 -5.12
C GLN A 54 -1.27 3.19 -4.06
N TRP A 55 -0.16 3.90 -4.28
CA TRP A 55 0.32 4.96 -3.38
C TRP A 55 -0.69 6.10 -3.25
N GLU A 56 -1.20 6.63 -4.37
CA GLU A 56 -2.19 7.72 -4.35
C GLU A 56 -3.47 7.31 -3.61
N LYS A 57 -4.04 6.14 -3.92
CA LYS A 57 -5.24 5.61 -3.23
C LYS A 57 -5.05 5.45 -1.72
N LEU A 58 -3.84 5.14 -1.28
CA LEU A 58 -3.50 5.03 0.14
C LEU A 58 -3.32 6.39 0.80
N ASN A 59 -2.77 7.37 0.07
CA ASN A 59 -2.58 8.72 0.58
C ASN A 59 -3.94 9.45 0.76
N ASP A 60 -4.89 9.19 -0.14
CA ASP A 60 -6.28 9.68 0.00
C ASP A 60 -7.00 9.03 1.19
N ASN A 61 -6.70 7.76 1.46
CA ASN A 61 -7.29 7.00 2.55
C ASN A 61 -6.38 7.01 3.79
N LYS A 62 -6.41 8.13 4.54
CA LYS A 62 -5.62 8.42 5.77
C LYS A 62 -5.58 7.31 6.82
N SER A 63 -6.42 6.30 6.71
CA SER A 63 -6.53 5.17 7.64
C SER A 63 -5.54 4.03 7.36
N THR A 64 -4.91 3.98 6.18
CA THR A 64 -4.16 2.78 5.78
C THR A 64 -2.66 2.86 6.12
N PRO A 65 -2.05 1.86 6.79
CA PRO A 65 -0.65 1.92 7.18
C PRO A 65 0.29 1.97 5.97
N VAL A 66 1.06 3.04 5.89
CA VAL A 66 2.01 3.30 4.81
C VAL A 66 3.12 2.22 4.74
N ASN A 67 3.43 1.56 5.87
CA ASN A 67 4.40 0.47 5.99
C ASN A 67 3.92 -0.90 5.47
N ARG A 68 2.82 -0.96 4.72
CA ARG A 68 2.26 -2.20 4.19
C ARG A 68 3.18 -2.80 3.10
N LYS A 69 3.53 -4.08 3.26
CA LYS A 69 4.33 -4.85 2.26
C LYS A 69 3.51 -5.51 1.16
N ARG A 70 2.24 -5.85 1.43
CA ARG A 70 1.37 -6.59 0.49
C ARG A 70 -0.05 -6.09 0.55
N LYS A 71 -0.69 -5.92 -0.61
CA LYS A 71 -2.15 -5.82 -0.70
C LYS A 71 -2.75 -7.18 -0.33
N ARG A 72 -3.66 -7.16 0.65
CA ARG A 72 -4.48 -8.27 1.12
C ARG A 72 -5.90 -7.75 1.14
N GLU A 73 -6.74 -8.36 0.34
CA GLU A 73 -8.18 -8.11 0.38
C GLU A 73 -8.79 -9.18 1.29
N GLY A 74 -9.78 -8.78 2.09
CA GLY A 74 -10.56 -9.72 2.90
C GLY A 74 -11.43 -10.61 2.01
N LYS A 75 -12.23 -11.45 2.66
CA LYS A 75 -13.18 -12.33 1.95
C LYS A 75 -14.24 -11.53 1.20
N ASP A 76 -14.65 -10.39 1.76
CA ASP A 76 -15.64 -9.49 1.21
C ASP A 76 -15.11 -8.05 1.26
N PRO A 77 -14.49 -7.56 0.17
CA PRO A 77 -13.89 -6.22 0.15
C PRO A 77 -14.92 -5.09 0.21
N GLU A 78 -16.19 -5.35 -0.15
CA GLU A 78 -17.25 -4.34 -0.12
C GLU A 78 -17.75 -4.13 1.31
N VAL A 79 -17.99 -5.23 2.04
CA VAL A 79 -18.29 -5.18 3.48
C VAL A 79 -17.14 -4.54 4.27
N ASP A 80 -15.89 -4.94 4.00
CA ASP A 80 -14.72 -4.34 4.65
C ASP A 80 -14.65 -2.83 4.41
N LYS A 81 -14.98 -2.36 3.20
CA LYS A 81 -15.00 -0.94 2.86
C LYS A 81 -16.11 -0.20 3.62
N ALA A 82 -17.34 -0.69 3.56
CA ALA A 82 -18.49 -0.09 4.25
C ALA A 82 -18.26 -0.02 5.78
N MET A 83 -17.68 -1.08 6.33
CA MET A 83 -17.35 -1.18 7.74
C MET A 83 -16.30 -0.14 8.17
N ASN A 84 -15.23 0.01 7.39
CA ASN A 84 -14.19 1.02 7.64
C ASN A 84 -14.72 2.45 7.52
N GLU A 85 -15.57 2.73 6.53
CA GLU A 85 -16.21 4.05 6.35
C GLU A 85 -17.11 4.40 7.54
N TRP A 86 -17.96 3.45 7.98
CA TRP A 86 -18.81 3.64 9.16
C TRP A 86 -17.97 3.84 10.44
N PHE A 87 -16.97 2.98 10.67
CA PHE A 87 -16.12 3.07 11.85
C PHE A 87 -15.39 4.41 11.91
N SER A 88 -14.85 4.87 10.78
CA SER A 88 -14.17 6.17 10.68
C SER A 88 -15.14 7.32 10.99
N ALA A 89 -16.32 7.32 10.36
CA ALA A 89 -17.32 8.39 10.57
C ALA A 89 -17.84 8.47 12.02
N VAL A 90 -17.92 7.34 12.73
CA VAL A 90 -18.36 7.29 14.13
C VAL A 90 -17.23 7.67 15.09
N THR A 91 -16.00 7.20 14.84
CA THR A 91 -14.85 7.53 15.68
C THR A 91 -14.40 8.98 15.52
N GLU A 92 -14.54 9.58 14.34
CA GLU A 92 -14.34 11.03 14.12
C GLU A 92 -15.27 11.90 14.99
N ARG A 93 -16.44 11.37 15.37
CA ARG A 93 -17.38 12.02 16.30
C ARG A 93 -17.03 11.79 17.78
N GLY A 94 -15.91 11.12 18.07
CA GLY A 94 -15.45 10.84 19.43
C GLY A 94 -16.14 9.66 20.11
N VAL A 95 -16.96 8.89 19.40
CA VAL A 95 -17.66 7.72 19.95
C VAL A 95 -16.71 6.54 20.04
N ARG A 96 -16.59 5.93 21.23
CA ARG A 96 -15.85 4.68 21.41
C ARG A 96 -16.71 3.49 21.00
N ILE A 97 -16.26 2.77 19.97
CA ILE A 97 -16.93 1.57 19.49
C ILE A 97 -16.34 0.34 20.20
N SER A 98 -17.21 -0.53 20.73
CA SER A 98 -16.82 -1.82 21.32
C SER A 98 -16.75 -2.93 20.26
N GLY A 99 -16.08 -4.04 20.58
CA GLY A 99 -16.02 -5.20 19.69
C GLY A 99 -17.39 -5.76 19.33
N LEU A 100 -18.33 -5.81 20.28
CA LEU A 100 -19.70 -6.27 20.04
C LEU A 100 -20.47 -5.37 19.06
N MET A 101 -20.25 -4.05 19.12
CA MET A 101 -20.84 -3.12 18.16
C MET A 101 -20.28 -3.31 16.76
N LEU A 102 -18.98 -3.65 16.64
CA LEU A 102 -18.38 -4.01 15.36
C LEU A 102 -19.03 -5.29 14.81
N GLU A 103 -19.15 -6.35 15.60
CA GLU A 103 -19.77 -7.59 15.15
C GLU A 103 -21.22 -7.38 14.66
N GLN A 104 -22.04 -6.69 15.46
CA GLN A 104 -23.43 -6.36 15.08
C GLN A 104 -23.51 -5.56 13.77
N LYS A 105 -22.56 -4.64 13.56
CA LYS A 105 -22.54 -3.83 12.35
C LYS A 105 -22.03 -4.61 11.13
N ALA A 106 -21.11 -5.56 11.31
CA ALA A 106 -20.69 -6.47 10.25
C ALA A 106 -21.87 -7.32 9.77
N GLU A 107 -22.64 -7.90 10.69
CA GLU A 107 -23.83 -8.70 10.36
C GLU A 107 -24.87 -7.90 9.55
N PHE A 108 -25.01 -6.61 9.85
CA PHE A 108 -25.88 -5.71 9.08
C PHE A 108 -25.42 -5.51 7.63
N PHE A 109 -24.11 -5.52 7.37
CA PHE A 109 -23.57 -5.35 6.02
C PHE A 109 -23.49 -6.65 5.21
N THR A 110 -23.57 -7.80 5.87
CA THR A 110 -23.54 -9.13 5.22
C THR A 110 -24.92 -9.67 4.83
N ASN A 111 -26.01 -9.03 5.30
CA ASN A 111 -27.41 -9.37 4.97
C ASN A 111 -27.93 -8.48 3.85
#